data_AF-A0A960ZST5-F1
#
_entry.id   AF-A0A960ZST5-F1
#
_cell.length_a   1.000
_cell.length_b   1.000
_cell.length_c   1.000
_cell.angle_alpha   90.00
_cell.angle_beta   90.00
_cell.angle_gamma   90.00
#
_symmetry.space_group_name_H-M   'P 1'
#
loop_
_entity.id
_entity.type
_entity.pdbx_description
1 polymer ?
#
loop_
_entity_poly.entity_id
_entity_poly.type
_entity_poly.pdbx_seq_one_letter_code
_entity_poly.pdbx_strand_id
1 'polypeptide(L)'
;MKLALIYHQFIRSGGLEGYLLEFASRLAKAGHELTHVTARITPDVREKLSGKVVELPRIAGSPLLRMWQFARESAKLAPSLPVDASIGFGRT
;
A
#
# COMPACT_ATOMS: atom_id res chain seq x y z
N MET A 1 3.92 -15.84 -6.48
CA MET A 1 2.52 -15.36 -6.41
C MET A 1 2.52 -13.85 -6.52
N LYS A 2 1.48 -13.29 -7.13
CA LYS A 2 1.21 -11.86 -7.23
C LYS A 2 0.40 -11.43 -6.01
N LEU A 3 0.93 -10.52 -5.21
CA LEU A 3 0.29 -10.03 -3.98
C LEU A 3 0.06 -8.54 -4.06
N ALA A 4 -1.10 -8.08 -3.60
CA ALA A 4 -1.36 -6.66 -3.38
C ALA A 4 -1.21 -6.31 -1.89
N LEU A 5 -0.35 -5.35 -1.56
CA LEU A 5 -0.27 -4.75 -0.23
C LEU A 5 -1.00 -3.41 -0.24
N ILE A 6 -2.07 -3.30 0.55
CA ILE A 6 -2.95 -2.13 0.57
C ILE A 6 -2.75 -1.40 1.90
N TYR A 7 -2.20 -0.18 1.84
CA TYR A 7 -2.01 0.65 3.02
C TYR A 7 -2.05 2.13 2.65
N HIS A 8 -2.67 2.95 3.49
CA HIS A 8 -2.98 4.34 3.15
C HIS A 8 -1.75 5.25 2.98
N GLN A 9 -0.60 4.93 3.59
CA GLN A 9 0.61 5.75 3.48
C GLN A 9 1.91 4.93 3.60
N PHE A 10 2.77 4.93 2.58
CA PHE A 10 4.13 4.39 2.66
C PHE A 10 5.11 5.54 2.85
N ILE A 11 5.26 5.99 4.09
CA ILE A 11 6.13 7.12 4.44
C ILE A 11 7.13 6.71 5.51
N ARG A 12 8.24 7.43 5.59
CA ARG A 12 9.23 7.20 6.66
C ARG A 12 8.80 7.88 7.96
N SER A 13 7.77 7.36 8.62
CA SER A 13 7.36 7.84 9.95
C SER A 13 6.92 6.68 10.83
N GLY A 14 7.56 6.47 11.97
CA GLY A 14 7.09 5.52 12.99
C GLY A 14 7.45 4.05 12.78
N GLY A 15 7.00 3.20 13.70
CA GLY A 15 7.35 1.78 13.75
C GLY A 15 6.53 0.89 12.80
N LEU A 16 5.25 1.21 12.56
CA LEU A 16 4.38 0.41 11.70
C LEU A 16 4.85 0.45 10.24
N GLU A 17 5.22 1.63 9.76
CA GLU A 17 5.76 1.85 8.43
C GLU A 17 7.07 1.08 8.23
N GLY A 18 7.96 1.07 9.23
CA GLY A 18 9.17 0.25 9.22
C GLY A 18 8.87 -1.23 9.09
N TYR A 19 7.92 -1.74 9.88
CA TYR A 19 7.45 -3.12 9.78
C TYR A 19 6.88 -3.45 8.39
N LEU A 20 6.06 -2.57 7.80
CA LEU A 20 5.48 -2.79 6.48
C LEU A 20 6.53 -2.86 5.38
N LEU A 21 7.55 -2.01 5.43
CA LEU A 21 8.66 -2.05 4.47
C LEU A 21 9.48 -3.33 4.62
N GLU A 22 9.74 -3.76 5.85
CA GLU A 22 10.44 -5.02 6.10
C GLU A 22 9.61 -6.22 5.63
N PHE A 23 8.31 -6.24 5.93
CA PHE A 23 7.38 -7.27 5.51
C PHE A 23 7.32 -7.38 3.99
N ALA A 24 7.15 -6.25 3.29
CA ALA A 24 7.21 -6.18 1.83
C ALA A 24 8.55 -6.72 1.30
N SER A 25 9.68 -6.31 1.90
CA SER A 25 11.00 -6.80 1.51
C SER A 25 11.14 -8.32 1.66
N ARG A 26 10.62 -8.89 2.75
CA ARG A 26 10.64 -10.35 3.00
C ARG A 26 9.78 -11.09 1.98
N LEU A 27 8.59 -10.58 1.64
CA LEU A 27 7.76 -11.18 0.60
C LEU A 27 8.44 -11.15 -0.78
N ALA A 28 9.06 -10.04 -1.15
CA ALA A 28 9.80 -9.94 -2.40
C ALA A 28 10.98 -10.93 -2.44
N LYS A 29 11.73 -11.05 -1.33
CA LYS A 29 12.83 -12.02 -1.19
C LYS A 29 12.37 -13.48 -1.26
N ALA A 30 11.14 -13.76 -0.85
CA ALA A 30 10.52 -15.08 -1.00
C ALA A 30 10.02 -15.35 -2.44
N GLY A 31 10.22 -14.43 -3.38
CA GLY A 31 9.84 -14.60 -4.79
C GLY A 31 8.39 -14.19 -5.10
N HIS A 32 7.75 -13.41 -4.24
CA HIS A 32 6.44 -12.84 -4.53
C HIS A 32 6.56 -11.56 -5.37
N GLU A 33 5.69 -11.42 -6.37
CA GLU A 33 5.52 -10.19 -7.15
C GLU A 33 4.58 -9.26 -6.39
N LEU A 34 5.04 -8.04 -6.06
CA LEU A 34 4.28 -7.13 -5.21
C LEU A 34 3.64 -5.98 -6.00
N THR A 35 2.40 -5.68 -5.67
CA THR A 35 1.72 -4.43 -6.05
C THR A 35 1.35 -3.67 -4.78
N HIS A 36 1.90 -2.48 -4.60
CA HIS A 36 1.62 -1.63 -3.43
C HIS A 36 0.54 -0.61 -3.79
N VAL A 37 -0.56 -0.61 -3.06
CA VAL A 37 -1.68 0.34 -3.23
C VAL A 37 -1.68 1.34 -2.08
N THR A 38 -1.59 2.63 -2.38
CA THR A 38 -1.47 3.69 -1.36
C THR A 38 -2.01 5.03 -1.81
N ALA A 39 -2.41 5.90 -0.88
CA ALA A 39 -2.73 7.30 -1.19
C ALA A 39 -1.54 8.26 -0.96
N ARG A 40 -0.43 7.77 -0.40
CA ARG A 40 0.76 8.58 -0.14
C ARG A 40 2.01 7.72 -0.11
N ILE A 41 3.05 8.15 -0.80
CA ILE A 41 4.38 7.55 -0.71
C ILE A 41 5.45 8.65 -0.73
N THR A 42 6.50 8.52 0.09
CA THR A 42 7.67 9.42 -0.02
C THR A 42 8.66 8.89 -1.07
N PRO A 43 9.40 9.76 -1.78
CA PRO A 43 10.33 9.33 -2.83
C PRO A 43 11.36 8.29 -2.35
N ASP A 44 11.91 8.48 -1.16
CA ASP A 44 12.89 7.57 -0.56
C ASP A 44 12.33 6.18 -0.26
N VAL A 45 11.03 6.08 0.00
CA VAL A 45 10.34 4.80 0.20
C VAL A 45 9.99 4.18 -1.15
N ARG A 46 9.60 4.99 -2.14
CA ARG A 46 9.30 4.51 -3.50
C ARG A 46 10.50 3.80 -4.12
N GLU A 47 11.70 4.34 -3.95
CA GLU A 47 12.94 3.74 -4.46
C GLU A 47 13.28 2.39 -3.80
N LYS A 48 12.82 2.18 -2.56
CA LYS A 48 13.10 0.96 -1.80
C LYS A 48 12.05 -0.13 -1.98
N LEU A 49 10.84 0.25 -2.38
CA LEU A 49 9.77 -0.72 -2.63
C LEU A 49 10.02 -1.45 -3.93
N SER A 50 10.15 -2.77 -3.83
CA SER A 50 10.15 -3.66 -5.00
C SER A 50 8.73 -3.86 -5.51
N GLY A 51 8.55 -3.80 -6.83
CA GLY A 51 7.28 -4.09 -7.49
C GLY A 51 6.53 -2.85 -7.97
N LYS A 52 5.27 -3.03 -8.35
CA LYS A 52 4.44 -1.96 -8.89
C LYS A 52 3.87 -1.11 -7.75
N VAL A 53 3.80 0.20 -7.93
CA VAL A 53 3.11 1.11 -7.01
C VAL A 53 1.88 1.68 -7.73
N VAL A 54 0.72 1.57 -7.10
CA VAL A 54 -0.55 2.16 -7.55
C VAL A 54 -0.96 3.22 -6.55
N GLU A 55 -0.93 4.48 -6.98
CA GLU A 55 -1.30 5.61 -6.15
C GLU A 55 -2.78 5.95 -6.33
N LEU A 56 -3.53 5.89 -5.24
CA LEU A 56 -4.93 6.31 -5.19
C LEU A 56 -5.02 7.83 -4.98
N PRO A 57 -6.08 8.48 -5.49
CA PRO A 57 -6.31 9.90 -5.26
C PRO A 57 -6.37 10.23 -3.78
N ARG A 58 -5.72 11.32 -3.38
CA ARG A 58 -5.73 11.83 -2.01
C ARG A 58 -6.47 13.16 -1.95
N ILE A 59 -7.56 13.21 -1.19
CA ILE A 59 -8.27 14.48 -0.94
C ILE A 59 -7.62 15.32 0.16
N ALA A 60 -7.82 16.64 0.04
CA ALA A 60 -7.65 17.57 1.14
C ALA A 60 -8.73 17.34 2.21
N GLY A 61 -8.45 17.68 3.46
CA GLY A 61 -9.41 17.56 4.57
C GLY A 61 -8.83 16.91 5.82
N SER A 62 -9.70 16.39 6.68
CA SER A 62 -9.29 15.74 7.93
C SER A 62 -8.65 14.36 7.70
N PRO A 63 -7.84 13.84 8.65
CA PRO A 63 -7.30 12.48 8.56
C PRO A 63 -8.38 11.41 8.39
N LEU A 64 -9.51 11.54 9.09
CA LEU A 64 -10.64 10.61 8.99
C LEU A 64 -11.25 10.59 7.59
N LEU A 65 -11.43 11.76 6.97
CA LEU A 65 -11.97 11.86 5.62
C LEU A 65 -11.03 11.21 4.61
N ARG A 66 -9.72 11.42 4.75
CA ARG A 66 -8.70 10.76 3.91
C ARG A 66 -8.73 9.24 4.07
N MET A 67 -8.82 8.73 5.30
CA MET A 67 -8.91 7.29 5.55
C MET A 67 -10.19 6.69 4.97
N TRP A 68 -11.33 7.36 5.15
CA TRP A 68 -12.61 6.93 4.58
C TRP A 68 -12.55 6.88 3.04
N GLN A 69 -12.01 7.92 2.41
CA GLN A 69 -11.85 7.95 0.96
C GLN A 69 -10.91 6.84 0.49
N PHE A 70 -9.76 6.68 1.16
CA PHE A 70 -8.81 5.62 0.84
C PHE A 70 -9.48 4.26 0.88
N ALA A 71 -10.13 3.90 2.00
CA ALA A 71 -10.84 2.62 2.15
C ALA A 71 -11.90 2.41 1.06
N ARG A 72 -12.64 3.46 0.70
CA ARG A 72 -13.63 3.38 -0.38
C ARG A 72 -12.99 3.12 -1.75
N GLU A 73 -11.89 3.78 -2.06
CA GLU A 73 -11.21 3.64 -3.36
C GLU A 73 -10.39 2.34 -3.44
N SER A 74 -9.73 1.92 -2.36
CA SER A 74 -9.03 0.62 -2.29
C SER A 74 -9.99 -0.55 -2.41
N ALA A 75 -11.16 -0.49 -1.76
CA ALA A 75 -12.17 -1.55 -1.87
C ALA A 75 -12.72 -1.69 -3.30
N LYS A 76 -12.83 -0.60 -4.06
CA LYS A 76 -13.21 -0.64 -5.49
C LYS A 76 -12.09 -1.18 -6.36
N LEU A 77 -10.85 -0.79 -6.08
CA LEU A 77 -9.68 -1.20 -6.88
C LEU A 77 -9.32 -2.66 -6.66
N ALA A 78 -9.40 -3.16 -5.43
CA ALA A 78 -8.87 -4.47 -5.05
C ALA A 78 -9.37 -5.64 -5.92
N PRO A 79 -10.67 -5.75 -6.26
CA PRO A 79 -11.17 -6.83 -7.13
C PRO A 79 -10.65 -6.78 -8.57
N SER A 80 -10.19 -5.61 -9.04
CA SER A 80 -9.70 -5.41 -10.41
C SER A 80 -8.19 -5.63 -10.56
N LEU A 81 -7.48 -5.82 -9.45
CA LEU A 81 -6.04 -6.04 -9.48
C LEU A 81 -5.74 -7.46 -9.99
N PRO A 82 -4.80 -7.64 -10.93
CA PRO A 82 -4.40 -8.95 -11.42
C PRO A 82 -3.43 -9.64 -10.42
N VAL A 83 -3.91 -9.86 -9.18
CA VAL A 83 -3.16 -10.46 -8.08
C VAL A 83 -3.86 -11.72 -7.57
N ASP A 84 -3.09 -12.64 -7.01
CA ASP A 84 -3.60 -13.89 -6.43
C ASP A 84 -4.23 -13.64 -5.04
N ALA A 85 -3.71 -12.67 -4.29
CA ALA A 85 -4.24 -12.30 -2.98
C ALA A 85 -3.95 -10.81 -2.65
N SER A 86 -4.78 -10.24 -1.77
CA SER A 86 -4.60 -8.89 -1.23
C SER A 86 -4.49 -8.92 0.30
N ILE A 87 -3.61 -8.07 0.84
CA ILE A 87 -3.39 -7.89 2.27
C ILE A 87 -3.61 -6.42 2.60
N GLY A 88 -4.68 -6.13 3.34
CA GLY A 88 -5.01 -4.80 3.84
C GLY A 88 -4.44 -4.54 5.21
N PHE A 89 -3.80 -3.38 5.40
CA PHE A 89 -3.31 -2.93 6.70
C PHE A 89 -4.15 -1.75 7.22
N GLY A 90 -4.87 -1.96 8.33
CA GLY A 90 -5.72 -0.93 8.94
C GLY A 90 -7.12 -0.87 8.31
N ARG A 91 -7.67 0.35 8.18
CA ARG A 91 -8.96 0.57 7.49
C ARG A 91 -8.70 0.72 5.99
N THR A 92 -8.88 -0.35 5.25
CA THR A 92 -8.59 -0.50 3.80
C THR A 92 -9.75 -1.15 3.06
#